data_AF-A0A1C4ZN75-F1
#
_entry.id   AF-A0A1C4ZN75-F1
#
_cell.length_a   1.000
_cell.length_b   1.000
_cell.length_c   1.000
_cell.angle_alpha   90.00
_cell.angle_beta   90.00
_cell.angle_gamma   90.00
#
_symmetry.space_group_name_H-M   'P 1'
#
loop_
_entity.id
_entity.type
_entity.pdbx_description
1 polymer ?
#
loop_
_entity_poly.entity_id
_entity_poly.type
_entity_poly.pdbx_seq_one_letter_code
_entity_poly.pdbx_strand_id
1 'polypeptide(L)'
;MRKRTLFRLATATAVTGAATLAYASLVERNRFTLRRYDVPVLTADAEPLRILHLSDLHMMPDQRRKQDWVASLAALDPDLVVVTGDNMAHPAAVPGVLRALQPLLDFPGAFVFGSNDYTGPVWKNPFTYFLPDREYTEGVELPHEELRGIFTGAGWIDLNNARTTVKAGGRAVELLGVDDPHIERDDYAAVAGPASPAADVTIALTHSPEPAVLDRMAGDGFGLLLAGHTHGGQVCVPGYGALVTNCGLPRSMARGLHRWPGSDSWLHVSAGLGTHPTAPIRFACPPEASVLTLIPR
;
A
#
# COMPACT_ATOMS: atom_id res chain seq x y z
N MET A 1 10.40 -52.31 2.46
CA MET A 1 10.32 -51.20 3.46
C MET A 1 10.51 -49.82 2.83
N ARG A 2 11.56 -49.58 2.02
CA ARG A 2 11.81 -48.29 1.32
C ARG A 2 10.62 -47.69 0.55
N LYS A 3 9.86 -48.49 -0.22
CA LYS A 3 8.70 -47.99 -1.00
C LYS A 3 7.57 -47.43 -0.12
N ARG A 4 7.31 -48.04 1.05
CA ARG A 4 6.29 -47.56 2.01
C ARG A 4 6.72 -46.25 2.69
N THR A 5 8.02 -46.11 3.00
CA THR A 5 8.57 -44.86 3.56
C THR A 5 8.52 -43.72 2.54
N LEU A 6 8.91 -43.99 1.28
CA LEU A 6 8.80 -43.01 0.19
C LEU A 6 7.34 -42.58 -0.05
N PHE A 7 6.40 -43.53 -0.06
CA PHE A 7 4.99 -43.22 -0.21
C PHE A 7 4.43 -42.38 0.95
N ARG A 8 4.81 -42.70 2.19
CA ARG A 8 4.44 -41.92 3.38
C ARG A 8 5.01 -40.51 3.34
N LEU A 9 6.26 -40.35 2.93
CA LEU A 9 6.91 -39.04 2.80
C LEU A 9 6.23 -38.19 1.72
N ALA A 10 5.98 -38.77 0.54
CA ALA A 10 5.26 -38.08 -0.54
C ALA A 10 3.85 -37.66 -0.11
N THR A 11 3.12 -38.54 0.60
CA THR A 11 1.79 -38.25 1.14
C THR A 11 1.86 -37.11 2.16
N ALA A 12 2.81 -37.15 3.11
CA ALA A 12 2.96 -36.12 4.13
C ALA A 12 3.30 -34.76 3.50
N THR A 13 4.20 -34.72 2.51
CA THR A 13 4.54 -33.50 1.77
C THR A 13 3.32 -32.95 1.04
N ALA A 14 2.56 -33.79 0.33
CA ALA A 14 1.36 -33.37 -0.38
C ALA A 14 0.29 -32.80 0.57
N VAL A 15 0.04 -33.48 1.70
CA VAL A 15 -0.92 -33.02 2.72
C VAL A 15 -0.47 -31.68 3.33
N THR A 16 0.81 -31.54 3.68
CA THR A 16 1.36 -30.30 4.24
C THR A 16 1.31 -29.14 3.24
N GLY A 17 1.64 -29.40 1.97
CA GLY A 17 1.54 -28.43 0.90
C GLY A 17 0.11 -27.95 0.67
N ALA A 18 -0.85 -28.88 0.60
CA ALA A 18 -2.27 -28.55 0.45
C ALA A 18 -2.82 -27.77 1.66
N ALA A 19 -2.46 -28.17 2.88
CA ALA A 19 -2.87 -27.46 4.10
C ALA A 19 -2.29 -26.03 4.14
N THR A 20 -1.02 -25.86 3.76
CA THR A 20 -0.36 -24.55 3.67
C THR A 20 -1.06 -23.65 2.65
N LEU A 21 -1.37 -24.18 1.46
CA LEU A 21 -2.07 -23.43 0.42
C LEU A 21 -3.49 -23.06 0.85
N ALA A 22 -4.22 -23.99 1.48
CA ALA A 22 -5.55 -23.73 2.01
C ALA A 22 -5.52 -22.65 3.10
N TYR A 23 -4.56 -22.72 4.02
CA TYR A 23 -4.37 -21.69 5.04
C TYR A 23 -4.04 -20.32 4.42
N ALA A 24 -3.09 -20.27 3.48
CA ALA A 24 -2.68 -19.04 2.82
C ALA A 24 -3.80 -18.38 1.99
N SER A 25 -4.59 -19.21 1.30
CA SER A 25 -5.66 -18.76 0.41
C SER A 25 -7.01 -18.56 1.09
N LEU A 26 -7.28 -19.13 2.25
CA LEU A 26 -8.60 -19.02 2.89
C LEU A 26 -8.55 -18.29 4.22
N VAL A 27 -7.46 -18.45 4.98
CA VAL A 27 -7.34 -17.94 6.34
C VAL A 27 -6.49 -16.68 6.38
N GLU A 28 -5.21 -16.78 6.00
CA GLU A 28 -4.25 -15.69 6.20
C GLU A 28 -4.58 -14.47 5.33
N ARG A 29 -4.98 -14.66 4.07
CA ARG A 29 -5.41 -13.54 3.20
C ARG A 29 -6.60 -12.73 3.76
N ASN A 30 -7.35 -13.30 4.69
CA ASN A 30 -8.50 -12.66 5.35
C ASN A 30 -8.21 -12.27 6.80
N ARG A 31 -6.96 -12.45 7.26
CA ARG A 31 -6.52 -12.09 8.61
C ARG A 31 -5.99 -10.65 8.59
N PHE A 32 -6.89 -9.69 8.40
CA PHE A 32 -6.56 -8.27 8.43
C PHE A 32 -5.95 -7.88 9.77
N THR A 33 -4.87 -7.12 9.73
CA THR A 33 -4.12 -6.69 10.91
C THR A 33 -3.97 -5.17 10.94
N LEU A 34 -3.96 -4.60 12.14
CA LEU A 34 -3.68 -3.19 12.34
C LEU A 34 -2.29 -3.06 12.95
N ARG A 35 -1.38 -2.39 12.26
CA ARG A 35 -0.05 -2.05 12.79
C ARG A 35 -0.01 -0.64 13.32
N ARG A 36 0.88 -0.40 14.26
CA ARG A 36 1.10 0.91 14.89
C ARG A 36 2.59 1.19 14.87
N TYR A 37 2.94 2.41 14.47
CA TYR A 37 4.31 2.88 14.41
C TYR A 37 4.39 4.28 15.00
N ASP A 38 5.42 4.52 15.80
CA ASP A 38 5.77 5.85 16.26
C ASP A 38 6.86 6.40 15.33
N VAL A 39 6.63 7.60 14.79
CA VAL A 39 7.49 8.22 13.78
C VAL A 39 8.03 9.55 14.33
N PRO A 40 9.30 9.63 14.74
CA PRO A 40 9.87 10.85 15.30
C PRO A 40 10.20 11.85 14.19
N VAL A 41 9.22 12.68 13.84
CA VAL A 41 9.32 13.72 12.79
C VAL A 41 8.85 15.09 13.26
N LEU A 42 8.19 15.19 14.41
CA LEU A 42 7.70 16.46 14.94
C LEU A 42 8.76 17.20 15.75
N THR A 43 8.54 18.49 15.97
CA THR A 43 9.32 19.32 16.90
C THR A 43 9.10 18.90 18.36
N ALA A 44 10.06 19.17 19.24
CA ALA A 44 10.15 18.68 20.63
C ALA A 44 8.88 18.86 21.49
N ASP A 45 8.08 19.90 21.23
CA ASP A 45 6.90 20.25 22.04
C ASP A 45 5.56 19.99 21.31
N ALA A 46 5.58 19.33 20.15
CA ALA A 46 4.37 19.07 19.39
C ALA A 46 3.59 17.89 20.01
N GLU A 47 2.27 18.05 20.15
CA GLU A 47 1.39 16.91 20.41
C GLU A 47 1.47 15.86 19.27
N PRO A 48 1.13 14.59 19.51
CA PRO A 48 1.15 13.60 18.45
C PRO A 48 0.11 13.86 17.35
N LEU A 49 0.43 13.48 16.11
CA LEU A 49 -0.49 13.47 14.96
C LEU A 49 -0.68 12.03 14.48
N ARG A 50 -1.93 11.56 14.34
CA ARG A 50 -2.22 10.18 13.96
C ARG A 50 -2.67 10.10 12.51
N ILE A 51 -1.91 9.36 11.72
CA ILE A 51 -2.19 9.11 10.30
C ILE A 51 -2.64 7.67 10.11
N LEU A 52 -3.81 7.48 9.53
CA LEU A 52 -4.23 6.16 9.04
C LEU A 52 -3.72 5.99 7.60
N HIS A 53 -2.78 5.07 7.41
CA HIS A 53 -2.24 4.74 6.09
C HIS A 53 -2.85 3.42 5.58
N LEU A 54 -3.58 3.52 4.47
CA LEU A 54 -4.17 2.42 3.72
C LEU A 54 -3.49 2.30 2.35
N SER A 55 -3.40 1.08 1.84
CA SER A 55 -2.83 0.82 0.52
C SER A 55 -3.32 -0.51 -0.03
N ASP A 56 -3.25 -0.65 -1.35
CA ASP A 56 -3.45 -1.89 -2.11
C ASP A 56 -4.73 -2.61 -1.67
N LEU A 57 -5.86 -1.89 -1.61
CA LEU A 57 -7.12 -2.53 -1.22
C LEU A 57 -7.44 -3.67 -2.17
N HIS A 58 -7.17 -3.54 -3.47
CA HIS A 58 -7.60 -4.46 -4.54
C HIS A 58 -9.02 -4.96 -4.30
N MET A 59 -9.95 -4.02 -4.25
CA MET A 59 -11.31 -4.31 -3.91
C MET A 59 -12.00 -5.06 -5.06
N MET A 60 -12.62 -6.18 -4.71
CA MET A 60 -13.60 -6.89 -5.53
C MET A 60 -15.01 -6.63 -4.94
N PRO A 61 -16.09 -6.72 -5.73
CA PRO A 61 -17.44 -6.31 -5.31
C PRO A 61 -17.94 -6.94 -3.99
N ASP A 62 -17.65 -8.23 -3.79
CA ASP A 62 -18.28 -9.06 -2.74
C ASP A 62 -17.41 -9.28 -1.49
N GLN A 63 -16.33 -8.51 -1.32
CA GLN A 63 -15.42 -8.66 -0.17
C GLN A 63 -15.93 -7.97 1.11
N ARG A 64 -17.17 -8.28 1.53
CA ARG A 64 -17.84 -7.66 2.71
C ARG A 64 -16.97 -7.65 3.97
N ARG A 65 -16.33 -8.78 4.29
CA ARG A 65 -15.42 -8.86 5.46
C ARG A 65 -14.31 -7.80 5.43
N LYS A 66 -13.72 -7.54 4.26
CA LYS A 66 -12.68 -6.51 4.10
C LYS A 66 -13.29 -5.13 4.18
N GLN A 67 -14.43 -4.92 3.51
CA GLN A 67 -15.17 -3.66 3.51
C GLN A 67 -15.52 -3.23 4.94
N ASP A 68 -16.15 -4.13 5.71
CA ASP A 68 -16.55 -3.87 7.10
C ASP A 68 -15.34 -3.64 8.01
N TRP A 69 -14.23 -4.39 7.80
CA TRP A 69 -13.02 -4.21 8.58
C TRP A 69 -12.36 -2.86 8.32
N VAL A 70 -12.24 -2.42 7.06
CA VAL A 70 -11.69 -1.10 6.72
C VAL A 70 -12.60 0.01 7.24
N ALA A 71 -13.91 -0.12 7.07
CA ALA A 71 -14.88 0.84 7.60
C ALA A 71 -14.75 1.00 9.12
N SER A 72 -14.47 -0.09 9.85
CA SER A 72 -14.28 -0.05 11.31
C SER A 72 -13.04 0.74 11.75
N LEU A 73 -12.08 1.02 10.85
CA LEU A 73 -10.88 1.79 11.17
C LEU A 73 -11.18 3.26 11.45
N ALA A 74 -12.35 3.77 11.04
CA ALA A 74 -12.80 5.12 11.42
C ALA A 74 -12.93 5.27 12.94
N ALA A 75 -13.24 4.19 13.67
CA ALA A 75 -13.29 4.20 15.13
C ALA A 75 -11.91 4.44 15.78
N LEU A 76 -10.82 4.42 14.99
CA LEU A 76 -9.53 4.82 15.48
C LEU A 76 -9.47 6.33 15.72
N ASP A 77 -10.25 7.15 15.02
CA ASP A 77 -10.25 8.64 15.07
C ASP A 77 -8.94 9.27 14.52
N PRO A 78 -8.56 9.02 13.25
CA PRO A 78 -7.32 9.57 12.67
C PRO A 78 -7.41 11.08 12.43
N ASP A 79 -6.29 11.79 12.54
CA ASP A 79 -6.21 13.20 12.16
C ASP A 79 -6.11 13.41 10.64
N LEU A 80 -5.60 12.39 9.94
CA LEU A 80 -5.41 12.36 8.50
C LEU A 80 -5.51 10.91 7.99
N VAL A 81 -6.23 10.70 6.89
CA VAL A 81 -6.27 9.43 6.16
C VAL A 81 -5.43 9.53 4.89
N VAL A 82 -4.51 8.60 4.70
CA VAL A 82 -3.67 8.54 3.50
C VAL A 82 -3.92 7.22 2.76
N VAL A 83 -4.17 7.31 1.46
CA VAL A 83 -4.32 6.15 0.57
C VAL A 83 -3.26 6.17 -0.52
N THR A 84 -2.38 5.18 -0.54
CA THR A 84 -1.27 5.10 -1.51
C THR A 84 -1.58 4.18 -2.69
N GLY A 85 -2.79 4.21 -3.23
CA GLY A 85 -3.15 3.55 -4.49
C GLY A 85 -3.62 2.09 -4.40
N ASP A 86 -3.89 1.52 -5.59
CA ASP A 86 -4.37 0.17 -5.84
C ASP A 86 -5.65 -0.20 -5.09
N ASN A 87 -6.65 0.69 -5.19
CA ASN A 87 -7.93 0.54 -4.54
C ASN A 87 -8.81 -0.53 -5.20
N MET A 88 -8.67 -0.68 -6.52
CA MET A 88 -9.56 -1.51 -7.34
C MET A 88 -8.87 -2.77 -7.88
N ALA A 89 -9.71 -3.75 -8.20
CA ALA A 89 -9.28 -5.02 -8.81
C ALA A 89 -10.32 -5.58 -9.79
N HIS A 90 -11.40 -4.83 -10.04
CA HIS A 90 -12.54 -5.25 -10.83
C HIS A 90 -13.29 -4.03 -11.37
N PRO A 91 -13.87 -4.06 -12.58
CA PRO A 91 -14.63 -2.92 -13.12
C PRO A 91 -15.80 -2.46 -12.23
N ALA A 92 -16.43 -3.39 -11.51
CA ALA A 92 -17.49 -3.11 -10.54
C ALA A 92 -17.00 -2.89 -9.09
N ALA A 93 -15.72 -2.53 -8.88
CA ALA A 93 -15.12 -2.40 -7.55
C ALA A 93 -15.57 -1.16 -6.77
N VAL A 94 -15.91 -0.06 -7.46
CA VAL A 94 -16.18 1.26 -6.83
C VAL A 94 -17.20 1.19 -5.69
N PRO A 95 -18.37 0.52 -5.82
CA PRO A 95 -19.30 0.39 -4.70
C PRO A 95 -18.71 -0.34 -3.49
N GLY A 96 -17.79 -1.28 -3.71
CA GLY A 96 -17.05 -1.97 -2.66
C GLY A 96 -16.03 -1.05 -1.97
N VAL A 97 -15.30 -0.25 -2.75
CA VAL A 97 -14.34 0.73 -2.22
C VAL A 97 -15.07 1.78 -1.40
N LEU A 98 -16.17 2.33 -1.93
CA LEU A 98 -17.00 3.30 -1.22
C LEU A 98 -17.53 2.73 0.10
N ARG A 99 -18.05 1.49 0.12
CA ARG A 99 -18.48 0.86 1.39
C ARG A 99 -17.36 0.74 2.42
N ALA A 100 -16.14 0.46 1.96
CA ALA A 100 -14.98 0.31 2.84
C ALA A 100 -14.51 1.67 3.40
N LEU A 101 -14.51 2.71 2.58
CA LEU A 101 -13.94 4.01 2.91
C LEU A 101 -14.96 5.04 3.38
N GLN A 102 -16.26 4.83 3.21
CA GLN A 102 -17.29 5.83 3.52
C GLN A 102 -17.12 6.46 4.92
N PRO A 103 -16.93 5.71 6.02
CA PRO A 103 -16.74 6.32 7.34
C PRO A 103 -15.41 7.08 7.50
N LEU A 104 -14.44 6.83 6.63
CA LEU A 104 -13.14 7.49 6.62
C LEU A 104 -13.14 8.79 5.80
N LEU A 105 -14.13 8.97 4.92
CA LEU A 105 -14.28 10.18 4.11
C LEU A 105 -14.66 11.42 4.94
N ASP A 106 -15.11 11.24 6.18
CA ASP A 106 -15.41 12.33 7.12
C ASP A 106 -14.14 12.98 7.72
N PHE A 107 -12.97 12.35 7.54
CA PHE A 107 -11.68 12.87 7.99
C PHE A 107 -10.94 13.58 6.84
N PRO A 108 -10.06 14.54 7.14
CA PRO A 108 -9.09 15.03 6.16
C PRO A 108 -8.35 13.85 5.53
N GLY A 109 -8.21 13.86 4.21
CA GLY A 109 -7.52 12.78 3.53
C GLY A 109 -6.79 13.20 2.28
N ALA A 110 -5.87 12.35 1.86
CA ALA A 110 -5.09 12.54 0.65
C ALA A 110 -4.77 11.19 0.00
N PHE A 111 -4.62 11.17 -1.32
CA PHE A 111 -4.37 9.95 -2.05
C PHE A 111 -3.51 10.16 -3.30
N VAL A 112 -2.86 9.08 -3.71
CA VAL A 112 -2.29 8.88 -5.05
C VAL A 112 -2.89 7.61 -5.64
N PHE A 113 -2.86 7.47 -6.96
CA PHE A 113 -3.26 6.24 -7.63
C PHE A 113 -2.10 5.28 -7.82
N GLY A 114 -2.46 4.00 -7.87
CA GLY A 114 -1.56 2.92 -8.28
C GLY A 114 -1.97 2.33 -9.63
N SER A 115 -1.10 1.51 -10.20
CA SER A 115 -1.32 0.88 -11.51
C SER A 115 -2.66 0.13 -11.64
N ASN A 116 -3.13 -0.51 -10.56
CA ASN A 116 -4.39 -1.25 -10.53
C ASN A 116 -5.61 -0.37 -10.20
N ASP A 117 -5.43 0.94 -10.05
CA ASP A 117 -6.55 1.89 -10.14
C ASP A 117 -6.92 2.16 -11.60
N TYR A 118 -5.94 2.18 -12.50
CA TYR A 118 -6.16 2.45 -13.93
C TYR A 118 -6.58 1.22 -14.72
N THR A 119 -5.91 0.08 -14.50
CA THR A 119 -6.09 -1.12 -15.31
C THR A 119 -6.35 -2.36 -14.46
N GLY A 120 -7.26 -3.21 -14.93
CA GLY A 120 -7.66 -4.43 -14.23
C GLY A 120 -6.60 -5.53 -14.30
N PRO A 121 -6.67 -6.52 -13.40
CA PRO A 121 -5.72 -7.64 -13.39
C PRO A 121 -5.92 -8.51 -14.64
N VAL A 122 -4.81 -8.88 -15.30
CA VAL A 122 -4.81 -9.91 -16.34
C VAL A 122 -4.30 -11.22 -15.78
N TRP A 123 -4.98 -12.33 -16.11
CA TRP A 123 -4.51 -13.66 -15.74
C TRP A 123 -3.20 -13.97 -16.46
N LYS A 124 -2.09 -13.95 -15.71
CA LYS A 124 -0.77 -14.38 -16.19
C LYS A 124 -0.62 -15.87 -15.89
N ASN A 125 -0.49 -16.67 -16.94
CA ASN A 125 -0.23 -18.10 -16.79
C ASN A 125 1.14 -18.31 -16.11
N PRO A 126 1.24 -18.98 -14.95
CA PRO A 126 2.54 -19.18 -14.29
C PRO A 126 3.55 -19.97 -15.14
N PHE A 127 3.08 -20.78 -16.11
CA PHE A 127 3.95 -21.54 -17.01
C PHE A 127 4.54 -20.71 -18.15
N THR A 128 3.98 -19.53 -18.47
CA THR A 128 4.58 -18.63 -19.47
C THR A 128 5.81 -17.92 -18.92
N TYR A 129 6.11 -18.06 -17.62
CA TYR A 129 7.35 -17.55 -17.03
C TYR A 129 8.60 -18.09 -17.74
N PHE A 130 8.53 -19.30 -18.31
CA PHE A 130 9.63 -19.98 -19.02
C PHE A 130 9.70 -19.67 -20.52
N LEU A 131 8.80 -18.84 -21.06
CA LEU A 131 8.80 -18.49 -22.49
C LEU A 131 9.50 -17.13 -22.71
N PRO A 132 10.37 -17.04 -23.74
CA PRO A 132 11.21 -15.86 -23.99
C PRO A 132 10.44 -14.65 -24.53
N ASP A 133 9.36 -14.87 -25.28
CA ASP A 133 8.51 -13.80 -25.83
C ASP A 133 7.21 -13.73 -25.05
N ARG A 134 7.04 -12.67 -24.27
CA ARG A 134 5.81 -12.40 -23.52
C ARG A 134 5.07 -11.27 -24.22
N GLU A 135 3.87 -11.55 -24.72
CA GLU A 135 2.94 -10.47 -25.05
C GLU A 135 2.47 -9.82 -23.75
N TYR A 136 2.66 -8.51 -23.63
CA TYR A 136 2.03 -7.72 -22.58
C TYR A 136 0.56 -7.56 -22.95
N THR A 137 -0.32 -8.05 -22.09
CA THR A 137 -1.76 -7.85 -22.22
C THR A 137 -2.18 -6.82 -21.18
N GLU A 138 -2.75 -5.71 -21.65
CA GLU A 138 -3.34 -4.71 -20.78
C GLU A 138 -4.66 -5.20 -20.20
N GLY A 139 -4.90 -4.80 -18.95
CA GLY A 139 -6.17 -5.02 -18.29
C GLY A 139 -7.30 -4.20 -18.90
N VAL A 140 -8.53 -4.55 -18.53
CA VAL A 140 -9.67 -3.67 -18.78
C VAL A 140 -9.47 -2.37 -18.01
N GLU A 141 -9.70 -1.23 -18.64
CA GLU A 141 -9.69 0.07 -17.97
C GLU A 141 -10.70 0.07 -16.82
N LEU A 142 -10.24 0.52 -15.65
CA LEU A 142 -11.04 0.61 -14.45
C LEU A 142 -11.58 2.04 -14.27
N PRO A 143 -12.71 2.22 -13.56
CA PRO A 143 -13.38 3.51 -13.40
C PRO A 143 -12.66 4.43 -12.39
N HIS A 144 -11.38 4.73 -12.64
CA HIS A 144 -10.54 5.56 -11.79
C HIS A 144 -11.06 6.99 -11.65
N GLU A 145 -11.62 7.59 -12.72
CA GLU A 145 -12.22 8.93 -12.65
C GLU A 145 -13.49 8.97 -11.78
N GLU A 146 -14.29 7.89 -11.76
CA GLU A 146 -15.43 7.79 -10.83
C GLU A 146 -14.93 7.75 -9.38
N LEU A 147 -13.91 6.95 -9.11
CA LEU A 147 -13.28 6.86 -7.79
C LEU A 147 -12.65 8.20 -7.36
N ARG A 148 -11.94 8.85 -8.28
CA ARG A 148 -11.36 10.19 -8.09
C ARG A 148 -12.43 11.21 -7.72
N GLY A 149 -13.56 11.22 -8.44
CA GLY A 149 -14.68 12.10 -8.18
C GLY A 149 -15.30 11.89 -6.80
N ILE A 150 -15.36 10.64 -6.32
CA ILE A 150 -15.83 10.32 -4.97
C ILE A 150 -14.88 10.89 -3.91
N PHE A 151 -13.56 10.65 -4.04
CA PHE A 151 -12.58 11.12 -3.06
C PHE A 151 -12.50 12.65 -3.02
N THR A 152 -12.34 13.27 -4.19
CA THR A 152 -12.27 14.74 -4.29
C THR A 152 -13.59 15.41 -3.90
N GLY A 153 -14.74 14.79 -4.20
CA GLY A 153 -16.06 15.25 -3.77
C GLY A 153 -16.26 15.19 -2.25
N ALA A 154 -15.54 14.30 -1.55
CA ALA A 154 -15.47 14.26 -0.10
C ALA A 154 -14.43 15.22 0.51
N GLY A 155 -13.70 15.97 -0.34
CA GLY A 155 -12.68 16.91 0.09
C GLY A 155 -11.30 16.30 0.31
N TRP A 156 -11.08 15.04 -0.07
CA TRP A 156 -9.74 14.47 -0.08
C TRP A 156 -8.88 15.09 -1.18
N ILE A 157 -7.60 15.25 -0.87
CA ILE A 157 -6.63 15.83 -1.78
C ILE A 157 -6.10 14.77 -2.73
N ASP A 158 -6.29 15.01 -4.02
CA ASP A 158 -5.63 14.29 -5.08
C ASP A 158 -4.18 14.76 -5.22
N LEU A 159 -3.23 13.87 -4.95
CA LEU A 159 -1.80 14.14 -5.01
C LEU A 159 -1.12 13.47 -6.22
N ASN A 160 -1.87 13.04 -7.24
CA ASN A 160 -1.27 12.56 -8.49
C ASN A 160 -0.53 13.73 -9.18
N ASN A 161 0.79 13.75 -9.00
CA ASN A 161 1.69 14.82 -9.44
C ASN A 161 1.27 16.21 -8.93
N ALA A 162 0.90 16.28 -7.65
CA ALA A 162 0.50 17.54 -7.01
C ALA A 162 1.13 17.72 -5.63
N ARG A 163 1.15 18.98 -5.19
CA ARG A 163 1.67 19.42 -3.89
C ARG A 163 0.73 20.45 -3.28
N THR A 164 0.52 20.36 -1.98
CA THR A 164 -0.31 21.32 -1.24
C THR A 164 0.06 21.37 0.24
N THR A 165 -0.57 22.27 0.99
CA THR A 165 -0.53 22.29 2.45
C THR A 165 -1.95 22.22 2.98
N VAL A 166 -2.19 21.31 3.93
CA VAL A 166 -3.48 21.12 4.59
C VAL A 166 -3.36 21.35 6.09
N LYS A 167 -4.50 21.49 6.77
CA LYS A 167 -4.56 21.43 8.23
C LYS A 167 -5.06 20.07 8.67
N ALA A 168 -4.28 19.37 9.50
CA ALA A 168 -4.65 18.10 10.11
C ALA A 168 -4.17 18.06 11.55
N GLY A 169 -5.02 17.64 12.49
CA GLY A 169 -4.71 17.65 13.93
C GLY A 169 -4.17 18.99 14.44
N GLY A 170 -4.70 20.11 13.92
CA GLY A 170 -4.25 21.47 14.27
C GLY A 170 -2.92 21.93 13.67
N ARG A 171 -2.25 21.11 12.85
CA ARG A 171 -0.93 21.38 12.24
C ARG A 171 -1.02 21.74 10.77
N ALA A 172 -0.09 22.55 10.29
CA ALA A 172 0.17 22.72 8.86
C ALA A 172 0.98 21.53 8.35
N VAL A 173 0.35 20.67 7.54
CA VAL A 173 0.96 19.49 6.94
C VAL A 173 1.17 19.75 5.46
N GLU A 174 2.43 19.82 5.04
CA GLU A 174 2.75 19.83 3.63
C GLU A 174 2.69 18.42 3.06
N LEU A 175 1.98 18.30 1.95
CA LEU A 175 1.78 17.06 1.22
C LEU A 175 2.33 17.21 -0.19
N LEU A 176 3.10 16.23 -0.64
CA LEU A 176 3.52 16.06 -2.02
C LEU A 176 3.16 14.64 -2.45
N GLY A 177 2.71 14.47 -3.68
CA GLY A 177 2.63 13.14 -4.26
C GLY A 177 2.99 13.14 -5.73
N VAL A 178 3.29 11.95 -6.21
CA VAL A 178 3.35 11.63 -7.63
C VAL A 178 2.35 10.54 -7.95
N ASP A 179 1.87 10.54 -9.19
CA ASP A 179 1.17 9.39 -9.77
C ASP A 179 2.14 8.19 -9.88
N ASP A 180 1.67 7.00 -10.28
CA ASP A 180 2.44 5.76 -10.12
C ASP A 180 3.71 5.69 -11.00
N PRO A 181 4.92 5.67 -10.42
CA PRO A 181 6.16 5.53 -11.17
C PRO A 181 6.36 4.12 -11.75
N HIS A 182 5.66 3.10 -11.26
CA HIS A 182 5.76 1.74 -11.80
C HIS A 182 5.24 1.63 -13.25
N ILE A 183 4.35 2.56 -13.64
CA ILE A 183 3.79 2.67 -14.98
C ILE A 183 4.14 4.01 -15.63
N GLU A 184 5.22 4.65 -15.17
CA GLU A 184 5.80 5.87 -15.76
C GLU A 184 4.80 7.04 -15.86
N ARG A 185 3.89 7.15 -14.89
CA ARG A 185 2.94 8.28 -14.80
C ARG A 185 3.40 9.38 -13.85
N ASP A 186 4.46 9.14 -13.10
CA ASP A 186 5.04 10.13 -12.20
C ASP A 186 5.59 11.33 -12.98
N ASP A 187 5.33 12.53 -12.47
CA ASP A 187 5.99 13.76 -12.91
C ASP A 187 6.50 14.50 -11.68
N TYR A 188 7.63 14.01 -11.16
CA TYR A 188 8.26 14.66 -10.03
C TYR A 188 8.72 16.09 -10.37
N ALA A 189 9.04 16.39 -11.63
CA ALA A 189 9.50 17.73 -12.01
C ALA A 189 8.41 18.79 -11.80
N ALA A 190 7.13 18.44 -11.97
CA ALA A 190 6.00 19.31 -11.71
C ALA A 190 5.81 19.68 -10.22
N VAL A 191 6.31 18.86 -9.29
CA VAL A 191 6.12 19.03 -7.84
C VAL A 191 7.40 19.30 -7.06
N ALA A 192 8.56 19.26 -7.74
CA ALA A 192 9.88 19.38 -7.14
C ALA A 192 10.08 20.67 -6.36
N GLY A 193 11.00 20.61 -5.40
CA GLY A 193 11.52 21.77 -4.68
C GLY A 193 11.47 21.56 -3.17
N PRO A 194 12.29 22.33 -2.43
CA PRO A 194 12.49 22.11 -1.01
C PRO A 194 11.17 22.16 -0.24
N ALA A 195 11.03 21.27 0.73
CA ALA A 195 9.94 21.23 1.68
C ALA A 195 9.83 22.59 2.40
N SER A 196 8.60 23.03 2.60
CA SER A 196 8.26 24.33 3.15
C SER A 196 8.74 24.42 4.60
N PRO A 197 9.57 25.42 4.95
CA PRO A 197 9.97 25.64 6.34
C PRO A 197 8.82 26.13 7.22
N ALA A 198 7.68 26.50 6.62
CA ALA A 198 6.47 26.91 7.33
C ALA A 198 5.53 25.73 7.68
N ALA A 199 5.81 24.53 7.18
CA ALA A 199 5.05 23.34 7.52
C ALA A 199 5.56 22.75 8.84
N ASP A 200 4.64 22.33 9.71
CA ASP A 200 4.97 21.61 10.94
C ASP A 200 5.44 20.19 10.64
N VAL A 201 4.93 19.60 9.55
CA VAL A 201 5.21 18.25 9.08
C VAL A 201 5.21 18.21 7.56
N THR A 202 6.13 17.45 6.97
CA THR A 202 6.24 17.24 5.52
C THR A 202 6.10 15.76 5.19
N ILE A 203 5.12 15.43 4.34
CA ILE A 203 4.79 14.05 3.98
C ILE A 203 4.75 13.92 2.45
N ALA A 204 5.43 12.92 1.91
CA ALA A 204 5.42 12.61 0.49
C ALA A 204 4.80 11.23 0.22
N LEU A 205 4.00 11.12 -0.84
CA LEU A 205 3.26 9.93 -1.22
C LEU A 205 3.67 9.44 -2.61
N THR A 206 3.82 8.13 -2.76
CA THR A 206 3.92 7.43 -4.05
C THR A 206 3.24 6.08 -3.91
N HIS A 207 2.66 5.52 -4.97
CA HIS A 207 2.18 4.13 -4.91
C HIS A 207 3.37 3.16 -4.88
N SER A 208 4.14 3.09 -5.98
CA SER A 208 5.36 2.29 -6.02
C SER A 208 6.55 3.03 -5.41
N PRO A 209 7.27 2.42 -4.45
CA PRO A 209 8.42 3.02 -3.78
C PRO A 209 9.69 2.93 -4.63
N GLU A 210 9.68 3.52 -5.84
CA GLU A 210 10.87 3.52 -6.70
C GLU A 210 11.97 4.43 -6.13
N PRO A 211 13.22 3.94 -5.95
CA PRO A 211 14.30 4.72 -5.37
C PRO A 211 14.52 6.08 -6.05
N ALA A 212 14.36 6.17 -7.37
CA ALA A 212 14.53 7.40 -8.13
C ALA A 212 13.57 8.52 -7.69
N VAL A 213 12.35 8.16 -7.25
CA VAL A 213 11.36 9.11 -6.72
C VAL A 213 11.65 9.40 -5.25
N LEU A 214 11.90 8.35 -4.45
CA LEU A 214 12.15 8.47 -3.02
C LEU A 214 13.39 9.31 -2.71
N ASP A 215 14.46 9.17 -3.49
CA ASP A 215 15.68 9.98 -3.38
C ASP A 215 15.40 11.47 -3.61
N ARG A 216 14.50 11.79 -4.54
CA ARG A 216 14.12 13.18 -4.81
C ARG A 216 13.24 13.75 -3.69
N MET A 217 12.26 12.97 -3.20
CA MET A 217 11.44 13.36 -2.04
C MET A 217 12.30 13.62 -0.80
N ALA A 218 13.24 12.72 -0.50
CA ALA A 218 14.15 12.87 0.62
C ALA A 218 15.12 14.05 0.40
N GLY A 219 15.63 14.22 -0.82
CA GLY A 219 16.50 15.34 -1.20
C GLY A 219 15.83 16.70 -1.08
N ASP A 220 14.52 16.78 -1.35
CA ASP A 220 13.69 17.97 -1.12
C ASP A 220 13.36 18.17 0.38
N GLY A 221 13.70 17.24 1.28
CA GLY A 221 13.55 17.41 2.72
C GLY A 221 12.22 16.93 3.31
N PHE A 222 11.49 16.06 2.61
CA PHE A 222 10.27 15.45 3.16
C PHE A 222 10.60 14.47 4.29
N GLY A 223 10.04 14.69 5.49
CA GLY A 223 10.40 13.92 6.69
C GLY A 223 9.76 12.54 6.76
N LEU A 224 8.61 12.34 6.10
CA LEU A 224 7.90 11.07 6.03
C LEU A 224 7.49 10.74 4.59
N LEU A 225 7.91 9.58 4.10
CA LEU A 225 7.60 9.03 2.79
C LEU A 225 6.65 7.85 2.98
N LEU A 226 5.54 7.83 2.25
CA LEU A 226 4.50 6.81 2.35
C LEU A 226 4.32 6.10 1.02
N ALA A 227 4.37 4.76 1.04
CA ALA A 227 4.20 3.95 -0.16
C ALA A 227 3.49 2.60 0.07
N GLY A 228 3.09 1.98 -1.03
CA GLY A 228 2.40 0.69 -1.12
C GLY A 228 3.12 -0.29 -2.03
N HIS A 229 2.37 -0.94 -2.93
CA HIS A 229 2.79 -1.72 -4.11
C HIS A 229 3.45 -3.08 -3.82
N THR A 230 4.28 -3.18 -2.79
CA THR A 230 5.09 -4.38 -2.52
C THR A 230 4.28 -5.54 -1.97
N HIS A 231 3.09 -5.28 -1.40
CA HIS A 231 2.30 -6.20 -0.58
C HIS A 231 3.07 -6.87 0.58
N GLY A 232 4.20 -6.29 1.01
CA GLY A 232 5.12 -6.95 1.94
C GLY A 232 5.77 -8.23 1.39
N GLY A 233 5.73 -8.41 0.06
CA GLY A 233 6.14 -9.61 -0.66
C GLY A 233 5.00 -10.60 -0.94
N GLN A 234 3.81 -10.42 -0.36
CA GLN A 234 2.60 -11.26 -0.41
C GLN A 234 2.79 -12.71 0.09
N VAL A 235 3.84 -13.41 -0.36
CA VAL A 235 4.27 -14.74 0.06
C VAL A 235 5.70 -14.62 0.59
N CYS A 236 5.86 -14.77 1.90
CA CYS A 236 7.14 -14.71 2.59
C CYS A 236 7.61 -16.10 3.02
N VAL A 237 8.93 -16.25 3.16
CA VAL A 237 9.52 -17.39 3.86
C VAL A 237 9.52 -17.08 5.36
N PRO A 238 8.91 -17.92 6.23
CA PRO A 238 8.90 -17.70 7.67
C PRO A 238 10.32 -17.51 8.22
N GLY A 239 10.54 -16.43 8.98
CA GLY A 239 11.85 -16.08 9.54
C GLY A 239 12.83 -15.40 8.58
N TYR A 240 12.54 -15.35 7.27
CA TYR A 240 13.41 -14.71 6.27
C TYR A 240 12.74 -13.47 5.64
N GLY A 241 11.45 -13.54 5.32
CA GLY A 241 10.69 -12.42 4.74
C GLY A 241 10.43 -12.55 3.25
N ALA A 242 10.29 -11.41 2.57
CA ALA A 242 9.91 -11.33 1.16
C ALA A 242 10.96 -11.96 0.23
N LEU A 243 10.50 -12.67 -0.80
CA LEU A 243 11.36 -13.18 -1.86
C LEU A 243 11.51 -12.18 -3.01
N VAL A 244 10.49 -11.36 -3.23
CA VAL A 244 10.41 -10.34 -4.29
C VAL A 244 9.67 -9.11 -3.76
N THR A 245 9.94 -7.96 -4.36
CA THR A 245 9.30 -6.66 -4.06
C THR A 245 8.62 -6.04 -5.28
N ASN A 246 8.94 -6.50 -6.49
CA ASN A 246 8.44 -5.97 -7.77
C ASN A 246 8.68 -4.46 -7.97
N CYS A 247 9.73 -3.91 -7.35
CA CYS A 247 10.19 -2.53 -7.48
C CYS A 247 11.69 -2.45 -7.13
N GLY A 248 12.29 -1.26 -7.22
CA GLY A 248 13.70 -1.03 -6.90
C GLY A 248 14.09 -1.18 -5.42
N LEU A 249 13.16 -1.42 -4.49
CA LEU A 249 13.49 -1.55 -3.06
C LEU A 249 14.19 -2.87 -2.70
N PRO A 250 15.11 -2.84 -1.72
CA PRO A 250 15.61 -4.07 -1.10
C PRO A 250 14.48 -4.81 -0.38
N ARG A 251 14.52 -6.14 -0.42
CA ARG A 251 13.49 -7.03 0.18
C ARG A 251 13.29 -6.82 1.69
N SER A 252 14.31 -6.32 2.39
CA SER A 252 14.21 -5.96 3.82
C SER A 252 13.29 -4.76 4.07
N MET A 253 13.06 -3.91 3.06
CA MET A 253 12.17 -2.76 3.11
C MET A 253 10.80 -3.02 2.46
N ALA A 254 10.48 -4.30 2.19
CA ALA A 254 9.22 -4.65 1.54
C ALA A 254 7.98 -4.22 2.35
N ARG A 255 8.08 -4.02 3.67
CA ARG A 255 6.98 -3.45 4.48
C ARG A 255 7.50 -2.84 5.77
N GLY A 256 6.69 -2.01 6.42
CA GLY A 256 6.96 -1.40 7.71
C GLY A 256 7.71 -0.07 7.61
N LEU A 257 8.19 0.40 8.76
CA LEU A 257 8.86 1.69 8.91
C LEU A 257 10.39 1.54 8.86
N HIS A 258 11.03 2.35 8.04
CA HIS A 258 12.47 2.32 7.76
C HIS A 258 13.04 3.74 7.72
N ARG A 259 14.35 3.87 7.97
CA ARG A 259 15.08 5.09 7.59
C ARG A 259 15.42 5.01 6.11
N TRP A 260 15.17 6.10 5.37
CA TRP A 260 15.58 6.16 3.97
C TRP A 260 17.11 6.37 3.89
N PRO A 261 17.87 5.49 3.20
CA PRO A 261 19.33 5.55 3.20
C PRO A 261 19.88 6.92 2.81
N GLY A 262 20.84 7.43 3.59
CA GLY A 262 21.49 8.71 3.30
C GLY A 262 20.65 9.95 3.62
N SER A 263 19.51 9.82 4.32
CA SER A 263 18.65 10.94 4.71
C SER A 263 18.08 10.79 6.12
N ASP A 264 17.53 11.89 6.65
CA ASP A 264 16.73 11.90 7.89
C ASP A 264 15.24 11.58 7.63
N SER A 265 14.88 11.17 6.42
CA SER A 265 13.51 10.81 6.09
C SER A 265 13.16 9.42 6.62
N TRP A 266 11.92 9.26 7.07
CA TRP A 266 11.33 7.97 7.34
C TRP A 266 10.56 7.50 6.12
N LEU A 267 10.67 6.21 5.78
CA LEU A 267 9.86 5.55 4.76
C LEU A 267 8.96 4.52 5.45
N HIS A 268 7.65 4.64 5.25
CA HIS A 268 6.72 3.57 5.58
C HIS A 268 6.16 2.92 4.31
N VAL A 269 6.44 1.62 4.14
CA VAL A 269 5.88 0.80 3.07
C VAL A 269 4.75 -0.07 3.64
N SER A 270 3.53 0.11 3.16
CA SER A 270 2.40 -0.72 3.57
C SER A 270 2.49 -2.12 2.96
N ALA A 271 2.17 -3.17 3.73
CA ALA A 271 1.99 -4.50 3.13
C ALA A 271 0.63 -4.69 2.44
N GLY A 272 -0.22 -3.67 2.44
CA GLY A 272 -1.50 -3.64 1.74
C GLY A 272 -2.59 -4.53 2.33
N LEU A 273 -3.85 -4.27 1.98
CA LEU A 273 -5.01 -5.02 2.49
C LEU A 273 -5.53 -6.09 1.53
N GLY A 274 -5.25 -5.93 0.25
CA GLY A 274 -5.68 -6.80 -0.81
C GLY A 274 -4.65 -7.87 -1.15
N THR A 275 -4.90 -8.54 -2.25
CA THR A 275 -3.98 -9.48 -2.89
C THR A 275 -4.11 -9.27 -4.39
N HIS A 276 -3.05 -9.56 -5.14
CA HIS A 276 -3.19 -9.62 -6.59
C HIS A 276 -4.32 -10.60 -6.95
N PRO A 277 -5.36 -10.20 -7.70
CA PRO A 277 -6.59 -10.98 -7.87
C PRO A 277 -6.38 -12.35 -8.51
N THR A 278 -5.35 -12.50 -9.34
CA THR A 278 -5.01 -13.76 -10.01
C THR A 278 -4.14 -14.69 -9.16
N ALA A 279 -3.63 -14.20 -8.02
CA ALA A 279 -2.87 -14.96 -7.04
C ALA A 279 -3.35 -14.60 -5.61
N PRO A 280 -4.60 -14.94 -5.24
CA PRO A 280 -5.21 -14.47 -4.01
C PRO A 280 -4.76 -15.31 -2.80
N ILE A 281 -3.46 -15.25 -2.51
CA ILE A 281 -2.76 -15.97 -1.45
C ILE A 281 -1.94 -15.00 -0.61
N ARG A 282 -1.91 -15.20 0.71
CA ARG A 282 -0.92 -14.57 1.59
C ARG A 282 -0.32 -15.61 2.52
N PHE A 283 0.99 -15.58 2.71
CA PHE A 283 1.66 -16.53 3.62
C PHE A 283 2.82 -15.86 4.34
N ALA A 284 2.82 -15.94 5.68
CA ALA A 284 3.74 -15.22 6.56
C ALA A 284 3.80 -13.69 6.28
N CYS A 285 2.71 -13.13 5.76
CA CYS A 285 2.52 -11.71 5.42
C CYS A 285 1.03 -11.36 5.43
N PRO A 286 0.37 -11.36 6.61
CA PRO A 286 -1.04 -11.03 6.72
C PRO A 286 -1.31 -9.62 6.16
N PRO A 287 -2.48 -9.37 5.56
CA PRO A 287 -2.82 -8.04 5.09
C PRO A 287 -2.93 -7.04 6.24
N GLU A 288 -2.59 -5.79 5.99
CA GLU A 288 -2.47 -4.78 7.05
C GLU A 288 -2.90 -3.37 6.64
N ALA A 289 -3.41 -2.64 7.62
CA ALA A 289 -3.44 -1.18 7.65
C ALA A 289 -2.48 -0.70 8.75
N SER A 290 -2.00 0.54 8.62
CA SER A 290 -1.06 1.13 9.58
C SER A 290 -1.60 2.42 10.17
N VAL A 291 -1.44 2.58 11.49
CA VAL A 291 -1.51 3.88 12.15
C VAL A 291 -0.10 4.35 12.39
N LEU A 292 0.23 5.52 11.85
CA LEU A 292 1.49 6.20 12.10
C LEU A 292 1.21 7.33 13.09
N THR A 293 1.73 7.22 14.30
CA THR A 293 1.70 8.28 15.29
C THR A 293 2.97 9.10 15.11
N LEU A 294 2.84 10.29 14.53
CA LEU A 294 3.96 11.21 14.45
C LEU A 294 4.19 11.78 15.84
N ILE A 295 5.43 11.70 16.32
CA ILE A 295 5.83 12.12 17.66
C ILE A 295 7.01 13.11 17.59
N PRO A 296 7.26 13.86 18.68
CA PRO A 296 8.48 14.64 18.82
C PRO A 296 9.76 13.81 18.62
N ARG A 297 10.77 14.44 18.02
CA ARG A 297 12.13 13.89 17.86
C ARG A 297 12.91 13.84 19.17
#